data_AF-A0A1W1XZM1-F1
#
_entry.id   AF-A0A1W1XZM1-F1
#
_cell.length_a   1.000
_cell.length_b   1.000
_cell.length_c   1.000
_cell.angle_alpha   90.00
_cell.angle_beta   90.00
_cell.angle_gamma   90.00
#
_symmetry.space_group_name_H-M   'P 1'
#
loop_
_entity.id
_entity.type
_entity.pdbx_description
1 polymer ?
#
loop_
_entity_poly.entity_id
_entity_poly.type
_entity_poly.pdbx_seq_one_letter_code
_entity_poly.pdbx_strand_id
1 'polypeptide(L)' 'MITIIATAIERFFGTPENIEVNARVNRVAGLAAAEKYDGRVLKITGNRAKVCWPKGEKTVEDLNSLVLIAE' A
#
# COMPACT_ATOMS: atom_id res chain seq x y z
N MET A 1 -17.53 31.06 -5.83
CA MET A 1 -16.26 30.52 -6.36
C MET A 1 -15.25 30.49 -5.23
N ILE A 2 -15.21 29.36 -4.53
CA ILE A 2 -14.30 28.96 -3.43
C ILE A 2 -14.35 27.42 -3.59
N THR A 3 -13.29 26.60 -3.72
CA THR A 3 -12.06 26.51 -2.94
C THR A 3 -11.11 25.58 -3.71
N ILE A 4 -9.93 26.05 -4.12
CA ILE A 4 -8.92 25.27 -4.87
C ILE A 4 -7.96 24.57 -3.88
N ILE A 5 -8.49 23.93 -2.83
CA ILE A 5 -7.70 23.37 -1.72
C ILE A 5 -8.10 21.91 -1.43
N ALA A 6 -8.24 21.09 -2.46
CA ALA A 6 -8.41 19.63 -2.29
C ALA A 6 -7.27 18.81 -2.91
N THR A 7 -6.46 19.40 -3.80
CA THR A 7 -5.47 18.66 -4.62
C THR A 7 -4.11 18.45 -3.96
N ALA A 8 -3.88 18.98 -2.75
CA ALA A 8 -2.58 18.88 -2.07
C ALA A 8 -2.48 17.71 -1.09
N ILE A 9 -3.61 17.14 -0.64
CA ILE A 9 -3.63 16.07 0.36
C ILE A 9 -3.49 14.67 -0.29
N GLU A 10 -3.83 14.53 -1.57
CA GLU A 10 -3.75 13.25 -2.30
C GLU A 10 -2.33 12.88 -2.76
N ARG A 11 -1.32 13.76 -2.60
CA ARG A 11 0.04 13.51 -3.08
C ARG A 11 0.99 12.87 -2.08
N PHE A 12 0.65 12.82 -0.79
CA PHE A 12 1.51 12.26 0.26
C PHE A 12 1.02 10.90 0.78
N PHE A 13 -0.27 10.61 0.63
CA PHE A 13 -0.82 9.28 0.85
C PHE A 13 -0.90 8.63 -0.52
N GLY A 14 0.15 7.89 -0.89
CA GLY A 14 0.24 7.21 -2.18
C GLY A 14 -1.09 6.53 -2.51
N THR A 15 -1.75 7.01 -3.55
CA THR A 15 -3.00 6.42 -4.03
C THR A 15 -2.76 4.93 -4.26
N PRO A 16 -3.60 4.04 -3.70
CA PRO A 16 -3.48 2.58 -3.92
C PRO A 16 -3.52 2.22 -5.42
N GLU A 17 -3.99 3.14 -6.27
CA GLU A 17 -4.02 3.04 -7.72
C GLU A 17 -2.65 2.85 -8.39
N ASN A 18 -1.54 3.12 -7.71
CA ASN A 18 -0.18 3.03 -8.29
C ASN A 18 0.65 1.87 -7.73
N ILE A 19 0.04 0.93 -7.02
CA ILE A 19 0.72 -0.27 -6.53
C ILE A 19 0.75 -1.31 -7.66
N GLU A 20 1.94 -1.56 -8.20
CA GLU A 20 2.15 -2.56 -9.26
C GLU A 20 2.69 -3.89 -8.71
N VAL A 21 2.63 -4.95 -9.53
CA VAL A 21 3.31 -6.21 -9.21
C VAL A 21 4.83 -5.98 -9.17
N ASN A 22 5.50 -6.59 -8.20
CA ASN A 22 6.91 -6.38 -7.82
C ASN A 22 7.24 -5.08 -7.10
N ALA A 23 6.27 -4.18 -6.89
CA ALA A 23 6.48 -2.98 -6.10
C ALA A 23 6.83 -3.31 -4.63
N ARG A 24 7.62 -2.43 -4.00
CA ARG A 24 7.91 -2.48 -2.57
C ARG A 24 6.87 -1.67 -1.81
N VAL A 25 6.34 -2.26 -0.74
CA VAL A 25 5.23 -1.70 0.03
C VAL A 25 5.46 -1.91 1.53
N ASN A 26 4.94 -0.98 2.33
CA ASN A 26 4.74 -1.15 3.76
C ASN A 26 3.25 -1.38 4.03
N ARG A 27 2.93 -2.03 5.14
CA ARG A 27 1.57 -2.11 5.67
C ARG A 27 1.48 -1.23 6.90
N VAL A 28 0.52 -0.31 6.90
CA VAL A 28 0.23 0.58 8.02
C VAL A 28 -0.46 -0.20 9.14
N ALA A 29 -0.19 0.14 10.41
CA ALA A 29 -0.93 -0.41 11.55
C ALA A 29 -2.41 -0.04 11.41
N GLY A 30 -3.27 -1.06 11.47
CA GLY A 30 -4.72 -0.88 11.60
C GLY A 30 -5.21 -1.44 12.93
N LEU A 31 -6.51 -1.28 13.20
CA LEU A 31 -7.17 -1.82 14.40
C LEU A 31 -7.01 -3.34 14.57
N ALA A 32 -6.78 -4.07 13.48
CA ALA A 32 -6.68 -5.53 13.47
C ALA A 32 -5.36 -6.08 12.89
N ALA A 33 -4.44 -5.22 12.45
CA ALA A 33 -3.23 -5.64 11.75
C ALA A 33 -2.00 -4.87 12.22
N ALA A 34 -0.94 -5.60 12.57
CA ALA A 34 0.35 -5.02 12.92
C ALA A 34 1.03 -4.39 11.69
N GLU A 35 1.85 -3.37 11.93
CA GLU A 35 2.74 -2.83 10.91
C GLU A 35 3.65 -3.90 10.34
N LYS A 36 3.90 -3.82 9.04
CA LYS A 36 4.91 -4.62 8.36
C LYS A 36 5.66 -3.76 7.37
N TYR A 37 6.96 -4.01 7.28
CA TYR A 37 7.86 -3.21 6.48
C TYR A 37 8.51 -4.05 5.39
N ASP A 38 8.82 -3.39 4.28
CA ASP A 38 9.59 -3.95 3.18
C ASP A 38 8.97 -5.20 2.53
N GLY A 39 7.66 -5.16 2.31
CA GLY A 39 6.94 -6.18 1.57
C GLY A 39 7.13 -6.01 0.07
N ARG A 40 7.14 -7.12 -0.68
CA ARG A 40 7.11 -7.13 -2.15
C ARG A 40 5.79 -7.68 -2.65
N VAL A 41 5.12 -6.92 -3.51
CA VAL A 41 3.86 -7.36 -4.14
C VAL A 41 4.15 -8.48 -5.15
N LEU A 42 3.52 -9.63 -4.97
CA LEU A 42 3.68 -10.79 -5.86
C LEU A 42 2.54 -10.90 -6.88
N LYS A 43 1.34 -10.48 -6.50
CA LYS A 43 0.13 -10.59 -7.34
C LYS A 43 -0.92 -9.62 -6.84
N ILE A 44 -1.67 -9.01 -7.74
CA ILE A 44 -2.84 -8.18 -7.43
C ILE A 44 -4.08 -8.90 -7.97
N THR A 45 -5.19 -8.87 -7.23
CA THR A 45 -6.45 -9.49 -7.62
C THR A 45 -7.60 -8.64 -7.06
N GLY A 46 -8.20 -7.81 -7.92
CA GLY A 46 -9.16 -6.79 -7.49
C GLY A 46 -8.52 -5.83 -6.48
N ASN A 47 -9.17 -5.62 -5.34
CA ASN A 47 -8.70 -4.71 -4.28
C ASN A 47 -7.69 -5.34 -3.30
N ARG A 48 -7.14 -6.52 -3.61
CA ARG A 48 -6.22 -7.24 -2.73
C ARG A 48 -4.90 -7.54 -3.42
N ALA A 49 -3.82 -7.49 -2.66
CA ALA A 49 -2.49 -7.87 -3.10
C ALA A 49 -1.93 -9.00 -2.24
N LYS A 50 -1.30 -9.98 -2.89
CA LYS A 50 -0.46 -10.95 -2.21
C LYS A 50 0.92 -10.33 -2.02
N VAL A 51 1.36 -10.18 -0.78
CA VAL A 51 2.63 -9.55 -0.42
C VAL A 51 3.54 -10.57 0.23
N CYS A 52 4.82 -10.56 -0.14
CA CYS A 52 5.88 -11.31 0.52
C CYS A 52 6.66 -10.37 1.42
N TRP A 53 6.70 -10.66 2.71
CA TRP A 53 7.42 -9.89 3.72
C TRP A 53 8.82 -10.44 3.94
N PRO A 54 9.69 -9.69 4.65
CA PRO A 54 10.95 -10.21 5.15
C PRO A 54 10.73 -11.50 5.95
N LYS A 55 11.69 -12.42 5.90
CA LYS A 55 11.60 -13.79 6.47
C LYS A 55 10.66 -14.75 5.73
N GLY A 56 10.17 -14.37 4.55
CA GLY A 56 9.44 -15.26 3.64
C GLY A 56 7.96 -15.45 3.97
N GLU A 57 7.44 -14.70 4.93
CA GLU A 57 6.02 -14.70 5.25
C GLU A 57 5.20 -14.13 4.08
N LYS A 58 4.10 -14.79 3.71
CA LYS A 58 3.23 -14.36 2.61
C LYS A 58 1.83 -14.16 3.12
N THR A 59 1.29 -12.97 2.95
CA THR A 59 -0.07 -12.64 3.36
C THR A 59 -0.82 -11.96 2.23
N VAL A 60 -2.15 -11.96 2.32
CA VAL A 60 -3.02 -11.24 1.40
C VAL A 60 -3.50 -9.99 2.12
N GLU A 61 -3.16 -8.84 1.56
CA GLU A 61 -3.44 -7.53 2.14
C GLU A 61 -4.40 -6.76 1.26
N ASP A 62 -5.19 -5.89 1.87
CA ASP A 62 -5.99 -4.91 1.13
C ASP A 62 -5.08 -3.83 0.56
N LEU A 63 -5.31 -3.40 -0.68
CA LEU A 63 -4.51 -2.35 -1.32
C LEU A 63 -4.56 -1.03 -0.54
N ASN A 64 -5.68 -0.71 0.11
CA ASN A 64 -5.82 0.51 0.90
C ASN A 64 -5.00 0.48 2.20
N SER A 65 -4.59 -0.71 2.64
CA SER A 65 -3.74 -0.89 3.82
C SER A 65 -2.24 -0.85 3.49
N LEU A 66 -1.90 -0.77 2.20
CA LEU A 66 -0.54 -0.77 1.70
C LEU A 66 -0.11 0.65 1.30
N VAL A 67 1.14 0.98 1.62
CA VAL A 67 1.78 2.23 1.24
C VAL A 67 2.98 1.88 0.38
N LEU A 68 3.02 2.45 -0.83
CA LEU A 68 4.14 2.30 -1.75
C LEU A 68 5.40 2.91 -1.13
N ILE A 69 6.51 2.18 -1.18
CA ILE A 69 7.83 2.72 -0.90
C ILE A 69 8.35 3.26 -2.23
N ALA A 70 8.35 4.57 -2.40
CA ALA A 70 9.00 5.21 -3.53
C ALA A 70 10.52 5.02 -3.40
N GLU A 71 11.14 4.47 -4.45
CA GLU A 71 12.60 4.42 -4.62
C GLU A 71 13.08 5.61 -5.47
#